data_AF-A0A941FQR9-F1
#
_entry.id   AF-A0A941FQR9-F1
#
_cell.length_a   1.000
_cell.length_b   1.000
_cell.length_c   1.000
_cell.angle_alpha   90.00
_cell.angle_beta   90.00
_cell.angle_gamma   90.00
#
_symmetry.space_group_name_H-M   'P 1'
#
loop_
_entity.id
_entity.type
_entity.pdbx_description
1 polymer ?
#
loop_
_entity_poly.entity_id
_entity_poly.type
_entity_poly.pdbx_seq_one_letter_code
_entity_poly.pdbx_strand_id
1 'polypeptide(L)'
;MEFGLGIVILLVAALLTNVQTAMSSPGPIEKTLRTDENNEVTLMVTPNEVGDNMIQVNLSNEGKPIAEIEQLTITMQPLDTPRGEIKLQMKEKNTGTFTSKSILTMPGKWNIHVHGLTESLDSINADFIIFIGNS
;
A
#
# COMPACT_ATOMS: atom_id res chain seq x y z
N MET A 1 46.87 27.98 12.93
CA MET A 1 46.45 26.60 13.31
C MET A 1 45.03 26.44 12.79
N GLU A 2 44.85 26.18 11.49
CA GLU A 2 43.51 26.31 10.88
C GLU A 2 43.10 25.15 9.96
N PHE A 3 43.93 24.12 9.76
CA PHE A 3 43.60 23.03 8.83
C PHE A 3 42.85 21.84 9.45
N GLY A 4 42.76 21.76 10.78
CA GLY A 4 42.15 20.61 11.48
C GLY A 4 40.63 20.67 11.63
N LEU A 5 40.04 21.87 11.61
CA LEU A 5 38.61 22.04 11.90
C LEU A 5 37.71 21.68 10.71
N GLY A 6 38.18 21.90 9.47
CA GLY A 6 37.41 21.61 8.26
C GLY A 6 37.17 20.11 8.02
N ILE A 7 38.13 19.26 8.39
CA ILE A 7 38.02 17.80 8.23
C ILE A 7 36.94 17.21 9.15
N VAL A 8 36.83 17.70 10.38
CA VAL A 8 35.81 17.25 11.35
C VAL A 8 34.40 17.61 10.88
N ILE A 9 34.22 18.80 10.32
CA ILE A 9 32.91 19.27 9.81
C ILE A 9 32.46 18.41 8.62
N LEU A 10 33.38 18.03 7.73
CA LEU A 10 33.07 17.17 6.58
C LEU A 10 32.69 15.74 7.00
N LEU A 11 33.32 15.20 8.05
CA LEU A 11 32.97 13.87 8.56
C LEU A 11 31.58 13.86 9.22
N VAL A 12 31.24 14.90 9.98
CA VAL A 12 29.89 15.06 10.55
C VAL A 12 28.85 15.31 9.46
N ALA A 13 29.17 16.13 8.46
CA ALA A 13 28.29 16.37 7.32
C ALA A 13 28.03 15.08 6.53
N ALA A 14 29.05 14.25 6.26
CA ALA A 14 28.87 12.97 5.58
C ALA A 14 27.98 11.98 6.36
N LEU A 15 28.05 11.98 7.69
CA LEU A 15 27.15 11.19 8.54
C LEU A 15 25.71 11.73 8.51
N LEU A 16 25.53 13.05 8.39
CA LEU A 16 24.21 13.69 8.27
C LEU A 16 23.62 13.55 6.85
N THR A 17 24.42 13.58 5.79
CA THR A 17 23.96 13.44 4.39
C THR A 17 23.42 12.03 4.10
N ASN A 18 23.74 11.04 4.93
CA ASN A 18 23.13 9.72 4.86
C ASN A 18 21.75 9.63 5.54
N VAL A 19 21.30 10.70 6.19
CA VAL A 19 19.95 10.82 6.74
C VAL A 19 19.05 11.47 5.67
N GLN A 20 18.11 10.68 5.14
CA GLN A 20 17.10 11.06 4.17
C GLN A 20 17.58 11.17 2.71
N THR A 21 17.95 10.03 2.12
CA THR A 21 17.46 9.81 0.76
C THR A 21 15.93 9.75 0.87
N ALA A 22 15.24 10.84 0.51
CA ALA A 22 13.82 10.79 0.18
C ALA A 22 13.67 9.64 -0.82
N MET A 23 13.17 8.50 -0.36
CA MET A 23 13.09 7.30 -1.17
C MET A 23 12.11 7.64 -2.28
N SER A 24 12.63 7.84 -3.49
CA SER A 24 11.84 8.07 -4.70
C SER A 24 10.73 7.03 -4.77
N SER A 25 9.56 7.41 -5.32
CA SER A 25 8.44 6.50 -5.54
C SER A 25 8.94 5.10 -5.94
N PRO A 26 8.61 4.03 -5.18
CA PRO A 26 9.05 2.67 -5.49
C PRO A 26 8.47 2.16 -6.82
N GLY A 27 7.61 2.94 -7.48
CA GLY A 27 6.87 2.55 -8.66
C GLY A 27 5.66 1.69 -8.32
N PRO A 28 4.85 1.32 -9.34
CA PRO A 28 3.66 0.51 -9.12
C PRO A 28 4.01 -0.80 -8.43
N ILE A 29 3.16 -1.20 -7.49
CA ILE A 29 3.34 -2.44 -6.73
C ILE A 29 2.22 -3.43 -7.04
N GLU A 30 2.57 -4.70 -6.98
CA GLU A 30 1.66 -5.84 -7.00
C GLU A 30 2.08 -6.79 -5.87
N LYS A 31 1.15 -7.15 -4.99
CA LYS A 31 1.36 -8.12 -3.90
C LYS A 31 0.19 -9.07 -3.85
N THR A 32 0.49 -10.36 -3.74
CA THR A 32 -0.51 -11.42 -3.57
C THR A 32 -0.34 -12.09 -2.22
N LEU A 33 -1.45 -12.31 -1.53
CA LEU A 33 -1.52 -13.12 -0.32
C LEU A 33 -2.57 -14.22 -0.51
N ARG A 34 -2.29 -15.40 0.05
CA ARG A 34 -3.24 -16.51 0.11
C ARG A 34 -3.81 -16.58 1.53
N THR A 35 -5.13 -16.62 1.65
CA THR A 35 -5.83 -16.81 2.92
C THR A 35 -5.83 -18.29 3.32
N ASP A 36 -6.24 -18.58 4.57
CA ASP A 36 -6.37 -19.97 5.07
C ASP A 36 -7.35 -20.80 4.22
N GLU A 37 -8.37 -20.15 3.68
CA GLU A 37 -9.41 -20.73 2.82
C GLU A 37 -9.01 -20.85 1.34
N ASN A 38 -7.71 -20.70 1.04
CA ASN A 38 -7.13 -20.74 -0.31
C ASN A 38 -7.60 -19.63 -1.26
N ASN A 39 -8.22 -18.57 -0.74
CA ASN A 39 -8.49 -17.37 -1.52
C ASN A 39 -7.16 -16.62 -1.76
N GLU A 40 -6.96 -16.15 -2.97
CA GLU A 40 -5.84 -15.32 -3.39
C GLU A 40 -6.33 -13.88 -3.50
N VAL A 41 -5.73 -13.00 -2.70
CA VAL A 41 -5.98 -11.56 -2.71
C VAL A 41 -4.76 -10.88 -3.30
N THR A 42 -4.92 -10.27 -4.47
CA THR A 42 -3.86 -9.51 -5.15
C THR A 42 -4.16 -8.02 -5.06
N LEU A 43 -3.32 -7.28 -4.33
CA LEU A 43 -3.37 -5.82 -4.22
C LEU A 43 -2.41 -5.19 -5.23
N MET A 44 -2.90 -4.21 -5.98
CA MET A 44 -2.10 -3.33 -6.81
C MET A 44 -2.34 -1.86 -6.47
N VAL A 45 -1.25 -1.07 -6.46
CA VAL A 45 -1.28 0.37 -6.23
C VAL A 45 -0.41 1.05 -7.28
N THR A 46 -1.00 2.01 -8.01
CA THR A 46 -0.32 2.74 -9.10
C THR A 46 -0.62 4.23 -9.01
N PRO A 47 0.38 5.14 -8.97
CA PRO A 47 1.82 4.86 -9.12
C PRO A 47 2.52 4.40 -7.83
N ASN A 48 1.80 4.30 -6.70
CA ASN A 48 2.33 4.00 -5.37
C ASN A 48 3.19 5.13 -4.78
N GLU A 49 2.71 6.36 -4.93
CA GLU A 49 3.33 7.60 -4.43
C GLU A 49 2.32 8.48 -3.69
N VAL A 50 2.80 9.51 -3.00
CA VAL A 50 1.93 10.55 -2.44
C VAL A 50 1.12 11.21 -3.57
N GLY A 51 -0.18 11.38 -3.39
CA GLY A 51 -1.10 11.93 -4.38
C GLY A 51 -2.11 10.92 -4.90
N ASP A 52 -2.57 11.11 -6.13
CA ASP A 52 -3.57 10.26 -6.78
C ASP A 52 -3.02 8.85 -7.05
N ASN A 53 -3.70 7.85 -6.50
CA ASN A 53 -3.41 6.45 -6.74
C ASN A 53 -4.67 5.72 -7.21
N MET A 54 -4.47 4.80 -8.14
CA MET A 54 -5.42 3.74 -8.44
C MET A 54 -5.12 2.57 -7.53
N ILE A 55 -6.10 2.17 -6.72
CA ILE A 55 -6.06 0.93 -5.96
C ILE A 55 -6.87 -0.12 -6.72
N GLN A 56 -6.27 -1.28 -6.96
CA GLN A 56 -6.95 -2.44 -7.53
C GLN A 56 -6.78 -3.64 -6.62
N VAL A 57 -7.86 -4.39 -6.44
CA VAL A 57 -7.85 -5.67 -5.72
C VAL A 57 -8.41 -6.72 -6.67
N ASN A 58 -7.68 -7.82 -6.84
CA ASN A 58 -8.20 -9.02 -7.49
C ASN A 58 -8.41 -10.11 -6.44
N LEU A 59 -9.55 -10.79 -6.53
CA LEU A 59 -9.94 -11.91 -5.70
C LEU A 59 -10.09 -13.15 -6.58
N SER A 60 -9.29 -14.17 -6.31
CA SER A 60 -9.40 -15.47 -6.96
C SER A 60 -9.36 -16.60 -5.94
N ASN A 61 -9.83 -17.78 -6.33
CA ASN A 61 -9.66 -19.02 -5.58
C ASN A 61 -9.15 -20.07 -6.57
N GLU A 62 -7.99 -20.66 -6.29
CA GLU A 62 -7.31 -21.61 -7.18
C GLU A 62 -7.19 -21.10 -8.64
N GLY A 63 -6.83 -19.82 -8.80
CA GLY A 63 -6.68 -19.17 -10.12
C GLY A 63 -7.98 -18.80 -10.83
N LYS A 64 -9.16 -19.05 -10.24
CA LYS A 64 -10.46 -18.62 -10.79
C LYS A 64 -10.95 -17.36 -10.10
N PRO A 65 -11.42 -16.33 -10.83
CA PRO A 65 -11.95 -15.12 -10.20
C PRO A 65 -13.20 -15.44 -9.36
N ILE A 66 -13.29 -14.86 -8.17
CA ILE A 66 -14.46 -15.01 -7.30
C ILE A 66 -15.54 -14.02 -7.77
N ALA A 67 -16.69 -14.53 -8.21
CA ALA A 67 -17.78 -13.73 -8.75
C ALA A 67 -18.80 -13.27 -7.69
N GLU A 68 -18.92 -14.01 -6.60
CA GLU A 68 -20.00 -13.88 -5.61
C GLU A 68 -19.61 -12.91 -4.49
N ILE A 69 -19.12 -11.71 -4.86
CA ILE A 69 -18.72 -10.67 -3.91
C ILE A 69 -19.82 -9.61 -3.81
N GLU A 70 -20.51 -9.59 -2.68
CA GLU A 70 -21.56 -8.61 -2.36
C GLU A 70 -20.94 -7.22 -2.12
N GLN A 71 -19.81 -7.18 -1.40
CA GLN A 71 -19.14 -5.93 -1.08
C GLN A 71 -17.65 -6.11 -0.89
N LEU A 72 -16.84 -5.20 -1.43
CA LEU A 72 -15.43 -5.09 -1.11
C LEU A 72 -15.12 -3.72 -0.50
N THR A 73 -14.53 -3.73 0.69
CA THR A 73 -14.06 -2.53 1.39
C THR A 73 -12.56 -2.63 1.62
N ILE A 74 -11.86 -1.51 1.47
CA ILE A 74 -10.46 -1.39 1.90
C ILE A 74 -10.33 -0.31 2.97
N THR A 75 -9.49 -0.57 3.96
CA THR A 75 -9.06 0.39 4.97
C THR A 75 -7.55 0.55 4.85
N MET A 76 -7.08 1.78 4.72
CA MET A 76 -5.68 2.11 4.55
C MET A 76 -5.24 3.01 5.70
N GLN A 77 -4.22 2.60 6.43
CA GLN A 77 -3.76 3.28 7.64
C GLN A 77 -2.23 3.43 7.61
N PRO A 78 -1.69 4.64 7.77
CA PRO A 78 -0.24 4.82 7.95
C PRO A 78 0.21 4.16 9.27
N LEU A 79 1.33 3.45 9.24
CA LEU A 79 1.83 2.73 10.43
C LEU A 79 2.48 3.65 11.46
N ASP A 80 3.12 4.72 11.01
CA ASP A 80 3.87 5.64 11.88
C ASP A 80 2.97 6.66 12.59
N THR A 81 1.71 6.81 12.19
CA THR A 81 0.76 7.74 12.82
C THR A 81 -0.65 7.16 12.82
N PRO A 82 -1.41 7.25 13.94
CA PRO A 82 -2.78 6.74 13.99
C PRO A 82 -3.79 7.64 13.24
N ARG A 83 -3.39 8.82 12.77
CA ARG A 83 -4.23 9.72 11.97
C ARG A 83 -4.02 9.46 10.49
N GLY A 84 -5.07 9.65 9.68
CA GLY A 84 -4.98 9.51 8.22
C GLY A 84 -5.55 8.21 7.67
N GLU A 85 -6.43 7.54 8.42
CA GLU A 85 -7.18 6.38 7.93
C GLU A 85 -8.02 6.78 6.72
N ILE A 86 -7.99 5.95 5.67
CA ILE A 86 -8.81 6.09 4.49
C ILE A 86 -9.59 4.80 4.31
N LYS A 87 -10.93 4.89 4.33
CA LYS A 87 -11.82 3.76 4.07
C LYS A 87 -12.55 3.97 2.75
N LEU A 88 -12.46 2.98 1.86
CA LEU A 88 -13.07 3.02 0.53
C LEU A 88 -13.90 1.77 0.28
N GLN A 89 -15.11 1.97 -0.23
CA GLN A 89 -15.85 0.90 -0.90
C GLN A 89 -15.33 0.80 -2.34
N MET A 90 -14.91 -0.39 -2.73
CA MET A 90 -14.34 -0.66 -4.04
C MET A 90 -15.45 -0.91 -5.05
N LYS A 91 -15.26 -0.49 -6.30
CA LYS A 91 -16.21 -0.76 -7.39
C LYS A 91 -15.73 -1.94 -8.20
N GLU A 92 -16.61 -2.90 -8.44
CA GLU A 92 -16.31 -3.98 -9.37
C GLU A 92 -16.10 -3.41 -10.77
N LYS A 93 -15.01 -3.80 -11.42
CA LYS A 93 -14.67 -3.44 -12.80
C LYS A 93 -14.94 -4.61 -13.74
N ASN A 94 -14.56 -5.81 -13.32
CA ASN A 94 -14.86 -7.09 -13.95
C ASN A 94 -14.98 -8.12 -12.82
N THR A 95 -15.52 -9.30 -13.12
CA THR A 95 -15.65 -10.41 -12.16
C THR A 95 -14.35 -10.65 -11.38
N GLY A 96 -14.41 -10.52 -10.06
CA GLY A 96 -13.26 -10.71 -9.17
C GLY A 96 -12.21 -9.59 -9.19
N THR A 97 -12.42 -8.50 -9.95
CA THR A 97 -11.51 -7.35 -10.03
C THR A 97 -12.22 -6.07 -9.64
N PHE A 98 -11.69 -5.42 -8.61
CA PHE A 98 -12.28 -4.22 -8.02
C PHE A 98 -11.28 -3.06 -8.05
N THR A 99 -11.77 -1.85 -8.30
CA THR A 99 -10.92 -0.66 -8.38
C THR A 99 -11.52 0.53 -7.63
N SER A 100 -10.66 1.38 -7.10
CA SER A 100 -11.05 2.69 -6.59
C SER A 100 -9.89 3.68 -6.69
N LYS A 101 -10.20 4.97 -6.74
CA LYS A 101 -9.20 6.04 -6.66
C LYS A 101 -9.05 6.47 -5.22
N SER A 102 -7.82 6.74 -4.81
CA SER A 102 -7.50 7.27 -3.48
C SER A 102 -6.43 8.34 -3.56
N ILE A 103 -6.47 9.32 -2.66
CA ILE A 103 -5.39 10.30 -2.48
C ILE A 103 -4.60 9.88 -1.24
N LEU A 104 -3.39 9.39 -1.44
CA LEU A 104 -2.47 9.03 -0.35
C LEU A 104 -1.68 10.28 0.06
N THR A 105 -1.81 10.71 1.31
CA THR A 105 -1.35 12.03 1.73
C THR A 105 0.03 12.05 2.37
N MET A 106 0.60 10.88 2.66
CA MET A 106 1.85 10.78 3.43
C MET A 106 2.71 9.64 2.88
N PRO A 107 4.02 9.86 2.69
CA PRO A 107 4.95 8.78 2.37
C PRO A 107 5.18 7.90 3.60
N GLY A 108 5.74 6.70 3.39
CA GLY A 108 6.08 5.78 4.48
C GLY A 108 5.33 4.46 4.39
N LYS A 109 5.29 3.72 5.51
CA LYS A 109 4.63 2.41 5.54
C LYS A 109 3.15 2.55 5.82
N TRP A 110 2.35 1.84 5.04
CA TRP A 110 0.90 1.77 5.16
C TRP A 110 0.47 0.32 5.33
N ASN A 111 -0.46 0.11 6.27
CA ASN A 111 -1.24 -1.12 6.34
C ASN A 111 -2.50 -0.95 5.49
N ILE A 112 -2.75 -1.93 4.63
CA ILE A 112 -3.91 -2.00 3.75
C ILE A 112 -4.67 -3.25 4.15
N HIS A 113 -5.82 -3.05 4.78
CA HIS A 113 -6.75 -4.11 5.14
C HIS A 113 -7.82 -4.23 4.05
N VAL A 114 -7.87 -5.39 3.41
CA VAL A 114 -8.89 -5.75 2.42
C VAL A 114 -9.94 -6.61 3.12
N HIS A 115 -11.20 -6.21 3.02
CA HIS A 115 -12.34 -6.93 3.55
C HIS A 115 -13.40 -7.13 2.46
N GLY A 116 -13.46 -8.35 1.92
CA GLY A 116 -14.49 -8.80 0.99
C GLY A 116 -15.59 -9.56 1.72
N LEU A 117 -16.85 -9.23 1.45
CA LEU A 117 -18.03 -9.95 1.91
C LEU A 117 -18.64 -10.67 0.71
N THR A 118 -18.79 -11.99 0.80
CA THR A 118 -19.45 -12.79 -0.24
C THR A 118 -20.98 -12.73 -0.12
N GLU A 119 -21.70 -13.15 -1.16
CA GLU A 119 -23.16 -13.31 -1.12
C GLU A 119 -23.61 -14.34 -0.05
N SER A 120 -22.72 -15.29 0.28
CA SER A 120 -22.93 -16.27 1.36
C SER A 120 -22.59 -15.73 2.75
N LEU A 121 -22.27 -14.43 2.85
CA LEU A 121 -21.85 -13.72 4.08
C LEU A 121 -20.51 -14.21 4.66
N ASP A 122 -19.72 -14.93 3.86
CA ASP A 122 -18.34 -15.27 4.20
C ASP A 122 -17.41 -14.07 3.99
N SER A 123 -16.33 -14.00 4.78
CA SER A 123 -15.42 -12.86 4.80
C SER A 123 -14.01 -13.21 4.30
N ILE A 124 -13.60 -12.58 3.21
CA ILE A 124 -12.24 -12.67 2.68
C ILE A 124 -11.43 -11.50 3.22
N ASN A 125 -10.49 -11.79 4.12
CA ASN A 125 -9.64 -10.77 4.77
C ASN A 125 -8.18 -10.92 4.37
N ALA A 126 -7.51 -9.82 4.05
CA ALA A 126 -6.08 -9.80 3.81
C ALA A 126 -5.45 -8.47 4.22
N ASP A 127 -4.29 -8.56 4.88
CA ASP A 127 -3.54 -7.41 5.38
C ASP A 127 -2.19 -7.29 4.66
N PHE A 128 -1.99 -6.17 3.97
CA PHE A 128 -0.74 -5.88 3.28
C PHE A 128 -0.01 -4.75 3.99
N ILE A 129 1.31 -4.86 4.09
CA ILE A 129 2.17 -3.72 4.40
C ILE A 129 2.86 -3.28 3.11
N ILE A 130 2.64 -2.04 2.72
CA ILE A 130 3.27 -1.42 1.54
C ILE A 130 4.02 -0.15 1.95
N PHE A 131 4.94 0.29 1.10
CA PHE A 131 5.63 1.56 1.26
C PHE A 131 5.18 2.50 0.15
N ILE A 132 4.69 3.68 0.53
CA ILE A 132 4.33 4.78 -0.37
C ILE A 132 5.51 5.72 -0.46
N GLY A 133 6.01 5.97 -1.67
CA GLY A 133 7.11 6.90 -1.86
C GLY A 133 6.65 8.34 -2.08
N ASN A 134 7.61 9.24 -2.18
CA ASN A 134 7.35 10.63 -2.54
C ASN A 134 7.34 10.79 -4.07
N SER A 135 6.49 11.69 -4.58
CA SER A 135 6.57 12.20 -5.96
C SER A 135 7.85 12.99 -6.20
#